data_AF-A0A5C6BJI5-F1
#
_entry.id   AF-A0A5C6BJI5-F1
#
_cell.length_a   1.000
_cell.length_b   1.000
_cell.length_c   1.000
_cell.angle_alpha   90.00
_cell.angle_beta   90.00
_cell.angle_gamma   90.00
#
_symmetry.space_group_name_H-M   'P 1'
#
loop_
_entity.id
_entity.type
_entity.pdbx_description
1 polymer ?
#
loop_
_entity_poly.entity_id
_entity_poly.type
_entity_poly.pdbx_seq_one_letter_code
_entity_poly.pdbx_strand_id
1 'polypeptide(L)'
;MLVQFPTFEALIVTFLVTAARTILEASPTILGGVVVAAWLRTLATPERMKVIFRGEGYQGVLRTVLVAMTLPVCSIGVLPVLRELRRLGLPNSKLIIIALVAPLLNPISVLYGLAVLSAAQVVLIAVSSGILAITLGDVSSRFAISSRIAAADLPAGLTGATRLRNLLIAAGRIVTSWTALDLMIVIVVSGLVASLIPNGTFRDVCDPANRGGPFIASLLTLPQYVGPARGIIQFSAIDRINQSIPTGLVIYVFGVSVSAGMVLLLNRWYGLRRMMALAVAIFLVVYAAAYTSSVLIHTPNGSVDETDALDGLTRPTKLTFAQLGGAITESITFNDPLILLGTVSLLLLTPAGVFIRMAKVGYRDDDPEAVIRAGAGRMSKAVPASQLGAMAVCGMAVFFCFATYIFLPSPSECLKEMQAIEMDANLAIRGRKASLAIELINAWDSMAAKLPISSAVYLSFPTRSQRQATRDLRMALHNMGVFLRDGDMVSARKKFPDLSRLLTETEDSFKGTLP
;
A
#
# COMPACT_ATOMS: atom_id res chain seq x y z
N MET A 1 24.24 9.43 -17.21
CA MET A 1 24.04 9.08 -18.64
C MET A 1 22.68 8.38 -18.74
N LEU A 2 21.58 9.13 -18.76
CA LEU A 2 20.24 8.65 -18.34
C LEU A 2 19.39 7.95 -19.42
N VAL A 3 19.83 7.90 -20.68
CA VAL A 3 19.05 7.29 -21.77
C VAL A 3 19.98 6.49 -22.67
N GLN A 4 20.11 5.19 -22.41
CA GLN A 4 20.58 4.23 -23.40
C GLN A 4 19.37 3.68 -24.12
N PHE A 5 19.26 3.89 -25.43
CA PHE A 5 18.12 3.38 -26.19
C PHE A 5 18.10 1.84 -26.16
N PRO A 6 16.95 1.22 -25.80
CA PRO A 6 16.82 -0.22 -25.78
C PRO A 6 16.81 -0.81 -27.19
N THR A 7 17.25 -2.06 -27.32
CA THR A 7 16.94 -2.86 -28.50
C THR A 7 15.42 -3.05 -28.59
N PHE A 8 14.90 -3.20 -29.81
CA PHE A 8 13.48 -3.41 -30.04
C PHE A 8 12.92 -4.63 -29.27
N GLU A 9 13.69 -5.71 -29.22
CA GLU A 9 13.39 -6.90 -28.43
C GLU A 9 13.27 -6.58 -26.93
N ALA A 10 14.28 -5.93 -26.35
CA ALA A 10 14.26 -5.61 -24.93
C ALA A 10 13.10 -4.66 -24.57
N LEU A 11 12.75 -3.74 -25.48
CA LEU A 11 11.60 -2.85 -25.30
C LEU A 11 10.29 -3.64 -25.22
N ILE A 12 10.02 -4.51 -26.19
CA ILE A 12 8.78 -5.31 -26.24
C ILE A 12 8.70 -6.27 -25.06
N VAL A 13 9.76 -7.02 -24.79
CA VAL A 13 9.78 -8.02 -23.72
C VAL A 13 9.56 -7.35 -22.37
N THR A 14 10.25 -6.24 -22.10
CA THR A 14 10.08 -5.49 -20.85
C THR A 14 8.68 -4.92 -20.73
N PHE A 15 8.12 -4.38 -21.82
CA PHE A 15 6.76 -3.89 -21.84
C PHE A 15 5.75 -4.99 -21.47
N LEU A 16 5.84 -6.16 -22.11
CA LEU A 16 4.92 -7.27 -21.88
C LEU A 16 5.04 -7.84 -20.46
N VAL A 17 6.26 -8.05 -19.95
CA VAL A 17 6.50 -8.53 -18.58
C VAL A 17 5.99 -7.52 -17.56
N THR A 18 6.29 -6.23 -17.74
CA THR A 18 5.83 -5.17 -16.83
C THR A 18 4.32 -5.04 -16.85
N ALA A 19 3.70 -5.13 -18.03
CA ALA A 19 2.24 -5.09 -18.16
C ALA A 19 1.58 -6.27 -17.47
N ALA A 20 2.07 -7.49 -17.70
CA ALA A 20 1.56 -8.70 -17.04
C ALA A 20 1.70 -8.60 -15.51
N ARG A 21 2.88 -8.24 -15.01
CA ARG A 21 3.13 -8.02 -13.58
C ARG A 21 2.21 -6.97 -12.98
N THR A 22 2.04 -5.83 -13.65
CA THR A 22 1.15 -4.74 -13.21
C THR A 22 -0.29 -5.22 -13.08
N ILE A 23 -0.79 -5.99 -14.07
CA ILE A 23 -2.15 -6.55 -14.04
C ILE A 23 -2.32 -7.51 -12.86
N LEU A 24 -1.39 -8.45 -12.68
CA LEU A 24 -1.46 -9.46 -11.63
C LEU A 24 -1.36 -8.83 -10.25
N GLU A 25 -0.36 -7.97 -10.03
CA GLU A 25 -0.10 -7.29 -8.75
C GLU A 25 -1.25 -6.34 -8.35
N ALA A 26 -1.85 -5.63 -9.32
CA ALA A 26 -2.97 -4.75 -9.06
C ALA A 26 -4.32 -5.49 -8.90
N SER A 27 -4.42 -6.74 -9.35
CA SER A 27 -5.69 -7.47 -9.45
C SER A 27 -6.53 -7.49 -8.15
N PRO A 28 -5.98 -7.71 -6.95
CA PRO A 28 -6.82 -7.79 -5.74
C PRO A 28 -7.37 -6.42 -5.36
N THR A 29 -6.55 -5.39 -5.52
CA THR A 29 -6.92 -4.00 -5.21
C THR A 29 -7.89 -3.41 -6.24
N ILE A 30 -7.78 -3.81 -7.52
CA ILE A 30 -8.76 -3.48 -8.56
C ILE A 30 -10.10 -4.12 -8.22
N LEU A 31 -10.11 -5.41 -7.87
CA LEU A 31 -11.31 -6.12 -7.45
C LEU A 31 -11.94 -5.45 -6.23
N GLY A 32 -11.15 -5.14 -5.19
CA GLY A 32 -11.59 -4.41 -4.01
C GLY A 32 -12.22 -3.06 -4.38
N GLY A 33 -11.58 -2.30 -5.26
CA GLY A 33 -12.09 -1.03 -5.78
C GLY A 33 -13.41 -1.16 -6.55
N VAL A 34 -13.54 -2.18 -7.41
CA VAL A 34 -14.78 -2.47 -8.14
C VAL A 34 -15.90 -2.88 -7.20
N VAL A 35 -15.62 -3.70 -6.19
CA VAL A 35 -16.61 -4.14 -5.19
C VAL A 35 -17.07 -2.95 -4.35
N VAL A 36 -16.16 -2.12 -3.85
CA VAL A 36 -16.50 -0.91 -3.10
C VAL A 36 -17.31 0.05 -3.97
N ALA A 37 -16.90 0.28 -5.22
CA ALA A 37 -17.65 1.12 -6.14
C ALA A 37 -19.04 0.55 -6.49
N ALA A 38 -19.16 -0.76 -6.67
CA ALA A 38 -20.45 -1.43 -6.90
C ALA A 38 -21.37 -1.30 -5.67
N TRP A 39 -20.80 -1.42 -4.48
CA TRP A 39 -21.51 -1.19 -3.22
C TRP A 39 -21.97 0.27 -3.12
N LEU A 40 -21.09 1.24 -3.38
CA LEU A 40 -21.46 2.67 -3.40
C LEU A 40 -22.59 2.93 -4.41
N ARG A 41 -22.49 2.35 -5.61
CA ARG A 41 -23.47 2.51 -6.68
C ARG A 41 -24.85 1.94 -6.35
N THR A 42 -24.93 0.91 -5.51
CA THR A 42 -26.18 0.15 -5.26
C THR A 42 -26.77 0.36 -3.88
N LEU A 43 -26.00 0.88 -2.91
CA LEU A 43 -26.41 0.96 -1.50
C LEU A 43 -26.16 2.33 -0.86
N ALA A 44 -25.25 3.15 -1.40
CA ALA A 44 -24.90 4.43 -0.80
C ALA A 44 -25.80 5.55 -1.33
N THR A 45 -26.36 6.35 -0.42
CA THR A 45 -27.12 7.55 -0.76
C THR A 45 -26.30 8.82 -0.46
N PRO A 46 -26.57 9.95 -1.13
CA PRO A 46 -25.89 11.22 -0.86
C PRO A 46 -25.97 11.65 0.60
N GLU A 47 -27.08 11.40 1.28
CA GLU A 47 -27.30 11.76 2.70
C GLU A 47 -26.34 10.99 3.60
N ARG A 48 -26.17 9.68 3.36
CA ARG A 48 -25.24 8.85 4.12
C ARG A 48 -23.81 9.29 3.91
N MET A 49 -23.42 9.62 2.67
CA MET A 49 -22.08 10.11 2.38
C MET A 49 -21.83 11.47 3.04
N LYS A 50 -22.81 12.38 3.05
CA LYS A 50 -22.72 13.64 3.78
C LYS A 50 -22.50 13.43 5.28
N VAL A 51 -23.12 12.42 5.89
CA VAL A 51 -22.93 12.09 7.32
C VAL A 51 -21.55 11.48 7.58
N ILE A 52 -21.12 10.50 6.79
CA ILE A 52 -19.80 9.83 6.95
C ILE A 52 -18.67 10.85 6.81
N PHE A 53 -18.76 11.68 5.77
CA PHE A 53 -17.76 12.69 5.47
C PHE A 53 -18.13 14.06 6.06
N ARG A 54 -18.96 14.14 7.10
CA ARG A 54 -19.39 15.43 7.68
C ARG A 54 -18.22 16.19 8.32
N GLY A 55 -18.35 17.51 8.41
CA GLY A 55 -17.35 18.39 9.00
C GLY A 55 -16.54 19.16 7.95
N GLU A 56 -16.02 20.30 8.39
CA GLU A 56 -15.23 21.25 7.62
C GLU A 56 -13.81 21.38 8.20
N GLY A 57 -12.93 22.02 7.45
CA GLY A 57 -11.52 22.19 7.83
C GLY A 57 -10.85 20.89 8.27
N TYR A 58 -10.10 20.93 9.36
CA TYR A 58 -9.32 19.80 9.87
C TYR A 58 -10.17 18.58 10.25
N GLN A 59 -11.35 18.77 10.84
CA GLN A 59 -12.23 17.66 11.20
C GLN A 59 -12.72 16.90 9.96
N GLY A 60 -13.04 17.62 8.88
CA GLY A 60 -13.43 17.03 7.61
C GLY A 60 -12.28 16.25 6.96
N VAL A 61 -11.05 16.78 7.02
CA VAL A 61 -9.83 16.10 6.53
C VAL A 61 -9.59 14.82 7.32
N LEU A 62 -9.57 14.88 8.65
CA LEU A 62 -9.30 13.73 9.51
C LEU A 62 -10.28 12.58 9.25
N ARG A 63 -11.60 12.86 9.18
CA ARG A 63 -12.59 11.84 8.84
C ARG A 63 -12.37 11.24 7.46
N THR A 64 -12.01 12.07 6.49
CA THR A 64 -11.74 11.61 5.12
C THR A 64 -10.51 10.69 5.07
N VAL A 65 -9.45 11.04 5.80
CA VAL A 65 -8.24 10.20 5.96
C VAL A 65 -8.60 8.87 6.61
N LEU A 66 -9.34 8.89 7.73
CA LEU A 66 -9.74 7.66 8.42
C LEU A 66 -10.56 6.73 7.52
N VAL A 67 -11.50 7.28 6.74
CA VAL A 67 -12.25 6.46 5.77
C VAL A 67 -11.34 5.95 4.66
N ALA A 68 -10.44 6.79 4.12
CA ALA A 68 -9.49 6.39 3.07
C ALA A 68 -8.59 5.23 3.53
N MET A 69 -8.13 5.23 4.79
CA MET A 69 -7.33 4.15 5.38
C MET A 69 -8.05 2.80 5.45
N THR A 70 -9.39 2.79 5.44
CA THR A 70 -10.17 1.54 5.43
C THR A 70 -10.35 0.94 4.04
N LEU A 71 -9.98 1.67 2.98
CA LEU A 71 -10.19 1.21 1.61
C LEU A 71 -9.03 0.28 1.17
N PRO A 72 -9.30 -0.98 0.79
CA PRO A 72 -8.27 -1.92 0.34
C PRO A 72 -7.95 -1.69 -1.14
N VAL A 73 -7.52 -0.48 -1.49
CA VAL A 73 -7.32 -0.04 -2.88
C VAL A 73 -5.92 0.53 -3.09
N CYS A 74 -5.44 0.48 -4.33
CA CYS A 74 -4.22 1.14 -4.78
C CYS A 74 -4.56 2.35 -5.67
N SER A 75 -3.55 3.00 -6.26
CA SER A 75 -3.73 4.13 -7.20
C SER A 75 -4.60 3.80 -8.42
N ILE A 76 -4.72 2.53 -8.78
CA ILE A 76 -5.61 2.03 -9.85
C ILE A 76 -6.99 1.67 -9.30
N GLY A 77 -7.03 0.88 -8.21
CA GLY A 77 -8.28 0.42 -7.59
C GLY A 77 -9.15 1.54 -7.02
N VAL A 78 -8.55 2.68 -6.68
CA VAL A 78 -9.28 3.84 -6.12
C VAL A 78 -10.10 4.59 -7.19
N LEU A 79 -9.73 4.50 -8.47
CA LEU A 79 -10.38 5.25 -9.56
C LEU A 79 -11.91 5.01 -9.68
N PRO A 80 -12.44 3.77 -9.69
CA PRO A 80 -13.88 3.55 -9.70
C PRO A 80 -14.57 4.05 -8.43
N VAL A 81 -13.89 3.95 -7.27
CA VAL A 81 -14.42 4.44 -5.99
C VAL A 81 -14.59 5.96 -6.03
N LEU A 82 -13.58 6.70 -6.52
CA LEU A 82 -13.65 8.16 -6.66
C LEU A 82 -14.79 8.60 -7.58
N ARG A 83 -15.04 7.88 -8.68
CA ARG A 83 -16.15 8.18 -9.59
C ARG A 83 -17.51 8.06 -8.92
N GLU A 84 -17.74 7.00 -8.15
CA GLU A 84 -19.02 6.83 -7.44
C GLU A 84 -19.15 7.81 -6.28
N LEU A 85 -18.08 8.10 -5.52
CA LEU A 85 -18.10 9.14 -4.49
C LEU A 85 -18.39 10.54 -5.08
N ARG A 86 -17.83 10.85 -6.25
CA ARG A 86 -18.13 12.09 -6.99
C ARG A 86 -19.58 12.14 -7.47
N ARG A 87 -20.12 11.00 -7.93
CA ARG A 87 -21.54 10.86 -8.30
C ARG A 87 -22.47 11.08 -7.09
N LEU A 88 -22.04 10.69 -5.90
CA LEU A 88 -22.76 10.91 -4.64
C LEU A 88 -22.63 12.34 -4.09
N GLY A 89 -21.96 13.23 -4.83
CA GLY A 89 -21.84 14.65 -4.48
C GLY A 89 -20.74 14.95 -3.45
N LEU A 90 -19.78 14.05 -3.25
CA LEU A 90 -18.65 14.32 -2.36
C LEU A 90 -17.80 15.48 -2.91
N PRO A 91 -17.45 16.49 -2.10
CA PRO A 91 -16.67 17.62 -2.58
C PRO A 91 -15.31 17.17 -3.07
N ASN A 92 -14.84 17.82 -4.12
CA ASN A 92 -13.54 17.60 -4.74
C ASN A 92 -12.38 17.61 -3.72
N SER A 93 -12.44 18.45 -2.69
CA SER A 93 -11.41 18.48 -1.65
C SER A 93 -11.27 17.17 -0.87
N LYS A 94 -12.37 16.44 -0.67
CA LYS A 94 -12.34 15.11 -0.05
C LYS A 94 -11.94 14.03 -1.05
N LEU A 95 -12.36 14.18 -2.31
CA LEU A 95 -11.96 13.25 -3.37
C LEU A 95 -10.45 13.22 -3.59
N ILE A 96 -9.76 14.37 -3.59
CA ILE A 96 -8.30 14.40 -3.76
C ILE A 96 -7.56 13.78 -2.56
N ILE A 97 -8.09 13.97 -1.34
CA ILE A 97 -7.56 13.31 -0.14
C ILE A 97 -7.69 11.80 -0.27
N ILE A 98 -8.88 11.29 -0.63
CA ILE A 98 -9.10 9.85 -0.82
C ILE A 98 -8.20 9.31 -1.94
N ALA A 99 -8.08 10.05 -3.04
CA ALA A 99 -7.28 9.65 -4.20
C ALA A 99 -5.82 9.35 -3.83
N LEU A 100 -5.25 10.14 -2.91
CA LEU A 100 -3.85 10.04 -2.55
C LEU A 100 -3.61 9.24 -1.25
N VAL A 101 -4.46 9.42 -0.24
CA VAL A 101 -4.25 8.78 1.06
C VAL A 101 -4.67 7.31 1.04
N ALA A 102 -5.70 6.95 0.27
CA ALA A 102 -6.17 5.56 0.25
C ALA A 102 -5.06 4.60 -0.23
N PRO A 103 -4.32 4.84 -1.32
CA PRO A 103 -3.21 3.96 -1.70
C PRO A 103 -2.04 3.94 -0.70
N LEU A 104 -1.70 5.09 -0.11
CA LEU A 104 -0.56 5.23 0.82
C LEU A 104 -0.81 4.55 2.17
N LEU A 105 -2.01 4.69 2.71
CA LEU A 105 -2.33 4.20 4.05
C LEU A 105 -3.40 3.10 4.01
N ASN A 106 -3.51 2.36 2.89
CA ASN A 106 -4.40 1.20 2.85
C ASN A 106 -3.95 0.14 3.86
N PRO A 107 -4.84 -0.80 4.23
CA PRO A 107 -4.54 -1.86 5.17
C PRO A 107 -3.26 -2.64 4.85
N ILE A 108 -3.04 -2.92 3.56
CA ILE A 108 -1.89 -3.69 3.09
C ILE A 108 -0.59 -2.91 3.36
N SER A 109 -0.53 -1.62 3.03
CA SER A 109 0.65 -0.77 3.27
C SER A 109 0.94 -0.61 4.74
N VAL A 110 -0.09 -0.41 5.57
CA VAL A 110 0.09 -0.29 7.02
C VAL A 110 0.64 -1.59 7.58
N LEU A 111 0.10 -2.72 7.16
CA LEU A 111 0.50 -4.02 7.66
C LEU A 111 1.91 -4.43 7.22
N TYR A 112 2.22 -4.33 5.93
CA TYR A 112 3.59 -4.53 5.44
C TYR A 112 4.56 -3.50 6.05
N GLY A 113 4.10 -2.27 6.26
CA GLY A 113 4.87 -1.21 6.89
C GLY A 113 5.27 -1.60 8.32
N LEU A 114 4.31 -2.05 9.13
CA LEU A 114 4.57 -2.54 10.49
C LEU A 114 5.43 -3.81 10.52
N ALA A 115 5.31 -4.67 9.49
CA ALA A 115 6.06 -5.92 9.41
C ALA A 115 7.50 -5.74 8.89
N VAL A 116 7.78 -4.72 8.07
CA VAL A 116 9.07 -4.60 7.37
C VAL A 116 9.83 -3.33 7.76
N LEU A 117 9.15 -2.20 7.95
CA LEU A 117 9.78 -0.90 8.21
C LEU A 117 10.13 -0.70 9.69
N SER A 118 11.11 0.16 9.94
CA SER A 118 11.40 0.66 11.28
C SER A 118 10.26 1.56 11.78
N ALA A 119 10.13 1.68 13.11
CA ALA A 119 9.13 2.56 13.71
C ALA A 119 9.24 4.02 13.22
N ALA A 120 10.46 4.51 13.00
CA ALA A 120 10.70 5.86 12.47
C ALA A 120 10.16 6.01 11.05
N GLN A 121 10.35 5.01 10.18
CA GLN A 121 9.83 5.00 8.80
C GLN A 121 8.29 4.93 8.76
N VAL A 122 7.67 4.12 9.62
CA VAL A 122 6.20 4.06 9.73
C VAL A 122 5.64 5.41 10.15
N VAL A 123 6.24 6.05 11.16
CA VAL A 123 5.84 7.39 11.60
C VAL A 123 6.06 8.42 10.50
N LEU A 124 7.18 8.35 9.78
CA LEU A 124 7.47 9.24 8.65
C LEU A 124 6.39 9.16 7.58
N ILE A 125 6.02 7.95 7.13
CA ILE A 125 4.96 7.74 6.13
C ILE A 125 3.62 8.25 6.63
N ALA A 126 3.27 7.96 7.89
CA ALA A 126 1.98 8.36 8.48
C ALA A 126 1.88 9.90 8.58
N VAL A 127 2.93 10.55 9.11
CA VAL A 127 2.98 12.01 9.26
C VAL A 127 3.04 12.70 7.91
N SER A 128 3.87 12.23 6.97
CA SER A 128 3.96 12.83 5.64
C SER A 128 2.64 12.73 4.89
N SER A 129 1.97 11.58 4.96
CA SER A 129 0.64 11.37 4.35
C SER A 129 -0.44 12.23 5.01
N GLY A 130 -0.37 12.42 6.34
CA GLY A 130 -1.27 13.30 7.08
C GLY A 130 -1.11 14.77 6.71
N ILE A 131 0.13 15.28 6.65
CA ILE A 131 0.43 16.65 6.21
C ILE A 131 -0.03 16.84 4.76
N LEU A 132 0.23 15.86 3.90
CA LEU A 132 -0.18 15.87 2.51
C LEU A 132 -1.71 15.94 2.37
N ALA A 133 -2.45 15.19 3.18
CA ALA A 133 -3.91 15.24 3.22
C ALA A 133 -4.44 16.64 3.62
N ILE A 134 -3.83 17.26 4.64
CA ILE A 134 -4.20 18.60 5.10
C ILE A 134 -3.94 19.63 4.01
N THR A 135 -2.72 19.63 3.44
CA THR A 135 -2.33 20.57 2.38
C THR A 135 -3.20 20.42 1.15
N LEU A 136 -3.50 19.19 0.72
CA LEU A 136 -4.36 18.98 -0.44
C LEU A 136 -5.80 19.34 -0.17
N GLY A 137 -6.32 19.06 1.04
CA GLY A 137 -7.62 19.52 1.48
C GLY A 137 -7.74 21.05 1.41
N ASP A 138 -6.73 21.77 1.91
CA ASP A 138 -6.69 23.24 1.86
C ASP A 138 -6.59 23.78 0.44
N VAL A 139 -5.56 23.36 -0.33
CA VAL A 139 -5.32 23.85 -1.70
C VAL A 139 -6.52 23.57 -2.61
N SER A 140 -7.11 22.39 -2.51
CA SER A 140 -8.29 22.04 -3.31
C SER A 140 -9.56 22.78 -2.89
N SER A 141 -9.71 23.14 -1.61
CA SER A 141 -10.87 23.90 -1.11
C SER A 141 -10.93 25.30 -1.73
N ARG A 142 -9.78 25.91 -2.02
CA ARG A 142 -9.67 27.24 -2.65
C ARG A 142 -10.21 27.30 -4.08
N PHE A 143 -10.31 26.15 -4.76
CA PHE A 143 -10.79 26.08 -6.15
C PHE A 143 -11.98 25.12 -6.32
N ALA A 144 -12.74 24.91 -5.24
CA ALA A 144 -13.81 23.92 -5.16
C ALA A 144 -14.80 24.05 -6.32
N ILE A 145 -14.81 23.04 -7.20
CA ILE A 145 -15.87 22.85 -8.18
C ILE A 145 -16.92 21.99 -7.50
N SER A 146 -18.09 22.55 -7.22
CA SER A 146 -19.23 21.75 -6.77
C SER A 146 -19.62 20.77 -7.88
N SER A 147 -19.54 19.47 -7.62
CA SER A 147 -20.06 18.47 -8.56
C SER A 147 -21.59 18.55 -8.58
N ARG A 148 -22.17 19.11 -9.64
CA ARG A 148 -23.62 19.09 -9.89
C ARG A 148 -24.12 17.74 -10.44
N ILE A 149 -23.50 16.63 -10.06
CA ILE A 149 -23.94 15.31 -10.51
C ILE A 149 -25.04 14.85 -9.55
N ALA A 150 -26.29 14.81 -10.02
CA ALA A 150 -27.39 14.26 -9.26
C ALA A 150 -27.25 12.72 -9.21
N ALA A 151 -27.15 12.16 -8.01
CA ALA A 151 -27.28 10.73 -7.83
C ALA A 151 -28.74 10.34 -8.15
N ALA A 152 -28.93 9.44 -9.12
CA ALA A 152 -30.24 8.85 -9.36
C ALA A 152 -30.74 8.10 -8.12
N ASP A 153 -32.05 8.16 -7.88
CA ASP A 153 -32.68 7.51 -6.73
C ASP A 153 -32.41 6.00 -6.74
N LEU A 154 -32.07 5.47 -5.57
CA LEU A 154 -31.84 4.05 -5.37
C LEU A 154 -33.18 3.33 -5.12
N PRO A 155 -33.43 2.19 -5.77
CA PRO A 155 -34.64 1.42 -5.54
C PRO A 155 -34.75 1.01 -4.06
N ALA A 156 -35.84 1.41 -3.42
CA ALA A 156 -36.11 1.17 -2.01
C ALA A 156 -36.75 -0.21 -1.84
N GLY A 157 -36.07 -1.14 -1.15
CA GLY A 157 -36.71 -2.40 -0.73
C GLY A 157 -36.17 -3.70 -1.32
N LEU A 158 -34.96 -3.74 -1.88
CA LEU A 158 -34.47 -4.97 -2.51
C LEU A 158 -34.26 -6.13 -1.50
N THR A 159 -34.68 -7.35 -1.86
CA THR A 159 -34.33 -8.60 -1.15
C THR A 159 -32.83 -8.91 -1.23
N GLY A 160 -32.32 -9.80 -0.36
CA GLY A 160 -30.90 -10.16 -0.36
C GLY A 160 -30.39 -10.67 -1.72
N ALA A 161 -31.15 -11.53 -2.39
CA ALA A 161 -30.82 -12.04 -3.73
C ALA A 161 -30.78 -10.92 -4.78
N THR A 162 -31.77 -10.03 -4.76
CA THR A 162 -31.87 -8.93 -5.70
C THR A 162 -30.72 -7.94 -5.54
N ARG A 163 -30.28 -7.68 -4.31
CA ARG A 163 -29.11 -6.84 -4.02
C ARG A 163 -27.83 -7.46 -4.52
N LEU A 164 -27.59 -8.74 -4.25
CA LEU A 164 -26.40 -9.44 -4.74
C LEU A 164 -26.35 -9.41 -6.26
N ARG A 165 -27.50 -9.64 -6.92
CA ARG A 165 -27.60 -9.53 -8.37
C ARG A 165 -27.29 -8.12 -8.86
N ASN A 166 -27.87 -7.09 -8.26
CA ASN A 166 -27.63 -5.70 -8.64
C ASN A 166 -26.17 -5.29 -8.37
N LEU A 167 -25.55 -5.81 -7.32
CA LEU A 167 -24.13 -5.63 -7.02
C LEU A 167 -23.26 -6.25 -8.11
N LEU A 168 -23.54 -7.49 -8.53
CA LEU A 168 -22.82 -8.16 -9.62
C LEU A 168 -22.99 -7.43 -10.96
N ILE A 169 -24.22 -6.97 -11.26
CA ILE A 169 -24.49 -6.15 -12.45
C ILE A 169 -23.70 -4.82 -12.38
N ALA A 170 -23.68 -4.16 -11.23
CA ALA A 170 -22.92 -2.94 -11.03
C ALA A 170 -21.41 -3.18 -11.19
N ALA A 171 -20.87 -4.23 -10.57
CA ALA A 171 -19.47 -4.61 -10.67
C ALA A 171 -19.06 -4.89 -12.13
N GLY A 172 -19.85 -5.69 -12.87
CA GLY A 172 -19.64 -5.97 -14.29
C GLY A 172 -19.69 -4.72 -15.18
N ARG A 173 -20.60 -3.78 -14.89
CA ARG A 173 -20.66 -2.48 -15.59
C ARG A 173 -19.48 -1.56 -15.24
N ILE A 174 -19.00 -1.59 -13.99
CA ILE A 174 -17.89 -0.74 -13.53
C ILE A 174 -16.57 -1.24 -14.10
N VAL A 175 -16.31 -2.55 -14.06
CA VAL A 175 -15.05 -3.13 -14.58
C VAL A 175 -14.90 -2.90 -16.08
N THR A 176 -16.02 -2.81 -16.82
CA THR A 176 -16.04 -2.51 -18.27
C THR A 176 -16.31 -1.03 -18.59
N SER A 177 -16.31 -0.14 -17.60
CA SER A 177 -16.58 1.29 -17.79
C SER A 177 -15.34 2.07 -18.23
N TRP A 178 -15.41 3.41 -18.19
CA TRP A 178 -14.27 4.31 -18.35
C TRP A 178 -13.08 3.97 -17.42
N THR A 179 -13.33 3.29 -16.30
CA THR A 179 -12.28 2.76 -15.42
C THR A 179 -11.36 1.78 -16.15
N ALA A 180 -11.87 0.97 -17.08
CA ALA A 180 -11.05 0.05 -17.88
C ALA A 180 -10.03 0.79 -18.74
N LEU A 181 -10.41 1.95 -19.28
CA LEU A 181 -9.52 2.78 -20.10
C LEU A 181 -8.42 3.41 -19.24
N ASP A 182 -8.74 3.91 -18.04
CA ASP A 182 -7.69 4.46 -17.17
C ASP A 182 -6.72 3.37 -16.70
N LEU A 183 -7.22 2.15 -16.40
CA LEU A 183 -6.41 0.98 -16.10
C LEU A 183 -5.46 0.66 -17.26
N MET A 184 -5.98 0.61 -18.49
CA MET A 184 -5.19 0.36 -19.69
C MET A 184 -4.10 1.43 -19.87
N ILE A 185 -4.42 2.70 -19.63
CA ILE A 185 -3.44 3.78 -19.70
C ILE A 185 -2.33 3.58 -18.67
N VAL A 186 -2.65 3.23 -17.43
CA VAL A 186 -1.63 2.97 -16.38
C VAL A 186 -0.71 1.81 -16.79
N ILE A 187 -1.28 0.71 -17.29
CA ILE A 187 -0.51 -0.47 -17.71
C ILE A 187 0.43 -0.10 -18.87
N VAL A 188 -0.09 0.57 -19.90
CA VAL A 188 0.69 0.95 -21.09
C VAL A 188 1.78 1.95 -20.72
N VAL A 189 1.47 2.98 -19.95
CA VAL A 189 2.45 4.00 -19.56
C VAL A 189 3.52 3.40 -18.65
N SER A 190 3.14 2.55 -17.68
CA SER A 190 4.11 1.92 -16.79
C SER A 190 5.07 1.00 -17.56
N GLY A 191 4.54 0.16 -18.47
CA GLY A 191 5.36 -0.70 -19.31
C GLY A 191 6.29 0.07 -20.24
N LEU A 192 5.79 1.16 -20.86
CA LEU A 192 6.61 2.01 -21.73
C LEU A 192 7.73 2.70 -20.94
N VAL A 193 7.41 3.32 -19.80
CA VAL A 193 8.41 4.01 -18.99
C VAL A 193 9.45 3.04 -18.45
N ALA A 194 9.03 1.89 -17.89
CA ALA A 194 9.96 0.87 -17.40
C ALA A 194 10.91 0.35 -18.50
N SER A 195 10.40 0.16 -19.72
CA SER A 195 11.23 -0.26 -20.87
C SER A 195 12.27 0.77 -21.32
N LEU A 196 12.06 2.05 -21.03
CA LEU A 196 12.98 3.14 -21.38
C LEU A 196 14.04 3.39 -20.30
N ILE A 197 13.83 2.93 -19.07
CA ILE A 197 14.76 3.14 -17.96
C ILE A 197 15.82 2.02 -17.95
N PRO A 198 17.11 2.32 -18.12
CA PRO A 198 18.16 1.30 -18.07
C PRO A 198 18.26 0.62 -16.70
N ASN A 199 18.68 -0.66 -16.69
CA ASN A 199 19.01 -1.36 -15.46
C ASN A 199 20.07 -0.58 -14.66
N GLY A 200 19.97 -0.61 -13.33
CA GLY A 200 20.90 0.09 -12.45
C GLY A 200 20.70 1.61 -12.35
N THR A 201 19.81 2.23 -13.13
CA THR A 201 19.55 3.69 -13.03
C THR A 201 19.17 4.11 -11.61
N PHE A 202 18.36 3.30 -10.93
CA PHE A 202 17.96 3.61 -9.55
C PHE A 202 19.10 3.43 -8.54
N ARG A 203 20.19 2.72 -8.86
CA ARG A 203 21.40 2.67 -8.03
C ARG A 203 22.04 4.06 -7.95
N ASP A 204 22.22 4.71 -9.10
CA ASP A 204 22.81 6.05 -9.19
C ASP A 204 21.87 7.14 -8.65
N VAL A 205 20.56 6.96 -8.85
CA VAL A 205 19.54 7.92 -8.39
C VAL A 205 19.34 7.84 -6.87
N CYS A 206 19.48 6.64 -6.29
CA CYS A 206 19.37 6.48 -4.84
C CYS A 206 20.67 6.74 -4.10
N ASP A 207 21.80 6.97 -4.77
CA ASP A 207 23.09 7.27 -4.13
C ASP A 207 22.93 8.44 -3.13
N PRO A 208 23.32 8.27 -1.85
CA PRO A 208 23.28 9.36 -0.86
C PRO A 208 24.05 10.62 -1.26
N ALA A 209 25.10 10.50 -2.10
CA ALA A 209 25.84 11.64 -2.62
C ALA A 209 25.03 12.46 -3.64
N ASN A 210 24.01 11.86 -4.26
CA ASN A 210 23.16 12.49 -5.26
C ASN A 210 22.05 13.32 -4.62
N ARG A 211 22.35 14.60 -4.36
CA ARG A 211 21.35 15.57 -3.85
C ARG A 211 20.13 15.75 -4.75
N GLY A 212 20.25 15.47 -6.04
CA GLY A 212 19.13 15.52 -7.00
C GLY A 212 18.31 14.23 -7.08
N GLY A 213 18.71 13.18 -6.37
CA GLY A 213 18.09 11.85 -6.38
C GLY A 213 16.58 11.87 -6.18
N PRO A 214 16.05 12.53 -5.13
CA PRO A 214 14.60 12.62 -4.92
C PRO A 214 13.86 13.26 -6.10
N PHE A 215 14.44 14.30 -6.72
CA PHE A 215 13.79 14.93 -7.86
C PHE A 215 13.72 14.01 -9.07
N ILE A 216 14.85 13.41 -9.44
CA ILE A 216 14.93 12.49 -10.57
C ILE A 216 14.01 11.28 -10.34
N ALA A 217 14.06 10.69 -9.15
CA ALA A 217 13.20 9.55 -8.80
C ALA A 217 11.71 9.88 -8.97
N SER A 218 11.25 11.04 -8.47
CA SER A 218 9.84 11.44 -8.62
C SER A 218 9.39 11.49 -10.07
N LEU A 219 10.23 11.99 -10.99
CA LEU A 219 9.89 12.07 -12.41
C LEU A 219 9.84 10.70 -13.07
N LEU A 220 10.72 9.78 -12.65
CA LEU A 220 10.76 8.41 -13.17
C LEU A 220 9.61 7.56 -12.64
N THR A 221 9.19 7.76 -11.38
CA THR A 221 8.16 6.93 -10.73
C THR A 221 6.74 7.46 -10.88
N LEU A 222 6.52 8.77 -10.97
CA LEU A 222 5.19 9.39 -11.11
C LEU A 222 4.31 8.79 -12.23
N PRO A 223 4.84 8.49 -13.44
CA PRO A 223 4.01 7.90 -14.49
C PRO A 223 3.80 6.39 -14.30
N GLN A 224 4.60 5.72 -13.46
CA GLN A 224 4.57 4.27 -13.25
C GLN A 224 3.62 3.88 -12.12
N TYR A 225 3.17 2.64 -12.16
CA TYR A 225 2.46 2.01 -11.05
C TYR A 225 3.42 1.19 -10.19
N VAL A 226 3.33 1.40 -8.87
CA VAL A 226 3.93 0.53 -7.86
C VAL A 226 2.83 0.01 -6.95
N GLY A 227 2.76 -1.31 -6.76
CA GLY A 227 1.80 -1.88 -5.83
C GLY A 227 2.10 -1.47 -4.38
N PRO A 228 1.08 -1.37 -3.51
CA PRO A 228 1.26 -0.91 -2.13
C PRO A 228 2.29 -1.73 -1.33
N ALA A 229 2.19 -3.06 -1.37
CA ALA A 229 3.13 -3.96 -0.69
C ALA A 229 4.55 -3.81 -1.24
N ARG A 230 4.67 -3.77 -2.58
CA ARG A 230 5.95 -3.61 -3.26
C ARG A 230 6.61 -2.26 -2.96
N GLY A 231 5.83 -1.19 -2.86
CA GLY A 231 6.35 0.14 -2.49
C GLY A 231 6.95 0.14 -1.09
N ILE A 232 6.31 -0.54 -0.12
CA ILE A 232 6.88 -0.70 1.23
C ILE A 232 8.17 -1.52 1.20
N ILE A 233 8.19 -2.64 0.47
CA ILE A 233 9.38 -3.49 0.33
C ILE A 233 10.53 -2.70 -0.31
N GLN A 234 10.25 -1.92 -1.36
CA GLN A 234 11.24 -1.06 -2.02
C GLN A 234 11.77 0.02 -1.08
N PHE A 235 10.89 0.64 -0.30
CA PHE A 235 11.30 1.65 0.68
C PHE A 235 12.19 1.05 1.77
N SER A 236 11.85 -0.13 2.28
CA SER A 236 12.70 -0.90 3.19
C SER A 236 14.04 -1.28 2.57
N ALA A 237 14.03 -1.76 1.32
CA ALA A 237 15.24 -2.23 0.67
C ALA A 237 16.26 -1.08 0.53
N ILE A 238 15.83 0.09 0.08
CA ILE A 238 16.67 1.30 -0.04
C ILE A 238 17.38 1.62 1.29
N ASP A 239 16.68 1.49 2.42
CA ASP A 239 17.28 1.69 3.74
C ASP A 239 18.34 0.64 4.09
N ARG A 240 18.09 -0.64 3.79
CA ARG A 240 19.00 -1.75 4.09
C ARG A 240 20.34 -1.66 3.34
N ILE A 241 20.31 -1.19 2.09
CA ILE A 241 21.52 -1.00 1.25
C ILE A 241 22.17 0.38 1.43
N ASN A 242 21.84 1.12 2.49
CA ASN A 242 22.40 2.46 2.78
C ASN A 242 22.21 3.47 1.65
N GLN A 243 21.09 3.38 0.95
CA GLN A 243 20.73 4.31 -0.10
C GLN A 243 19.89 5.45 0.49
N SER A 244 19.71 6.52 -0.28
CA SER A 244 19.00 7.73 0.11
C SER A 244 17.55 7.44 0.54
N ILE A 245 17.31 7.45 1.85
CA ILE A 245 15.96 7.40 2.45
C ILE A 245 15.03 8.50 1.88
N PRO A 246 15.47 9.76 1.68
CA PRO A 246 14.68 10.77 0.99
C PRO A 246 14.18 10.31 -0.39
N THR A 247 15.05 9.65 -1.16
CA THR A 247 14.70 9.12 -2.48
C THR A 247 13.70 7.97 -2.35
N GLY A 248 13.89 7.08 -1.38
CA GLY A 248 12.94 6.00 -1.10
C GLY A 248 11.54 6.49 -0.74
N LEU A 249 11.42 7.54 0.09
CA LEU A 249 10.13 8.12 0.45
C LEU A 249 9.42 8.69 -0.78
N VAL A 250 10.15 9.35 -1.67
CA VAL A 250 9.61 9.87 -2.93
C VAL A 250 9.14 8.74 -3.84
N ILE A 251 9.94 7.68 -4.01
CA ILE A 251 9.57 6.50 -4.81
C ILE A 251 8.28 5.90 -4.26
N TYR A 252 8.18 5.76 -2.94
CA TYR A 252 6.98 5.26 -2.27
C TYR A 252 5.77 6.16 -2.54
N VAL A 253 5.86 7.46 -2.24
CA VAL A 253 4.71 8.37 -2.36
C VAL A 253 4.24 8.51 -3.81
N PHE A 254 5.16 8.77 -4.74
CA PHE A 254 4.79 8.94 -6.14
C PHE A 254 4.44 7.62 -6.80
N GLY A 255 5.19 6.54 -6.59
CA GLY A 255 4.93 5.26 -7.24
C GLY A 255 3.66 4.55 -6.76
N VAL A 256 3.38 4.59 -5.45
CA VAL A 256 2.21 3.90 -4.87
C VAL A 256 0.93 4.70 -5.09
N SER A 257 1.02 6.03 -4.99
CA SER A 257 -0.16 6.87 -4.94
C SER A 257 -0.48 7.64 -6.21
N VAL A 258 0.54 8.06 -6.96
CA VAL A 258 0.37 8.86 -8.16
C VAL A 258 0.60 7.94 -9.36
N SER A 259 -0.30 7.97 -10.33
CA SER A 259 -0.14 7.19 -11.56
C SER A 259 -0.66 7.97 -12.75
N ALA A 260 -0.27 7.58 -13.96
CA ALA A 260 -0.74 8.23 -15.18
C ALA A 260 -2.28 8.28 -15.26
N GLY A 261 -2.96 7.19 -14.89
CA GLY A 261 -4.43 7.13 -14.87
C GLY A 261 -5.04 8.08 -13.85
N MET A 262 -4.47 8.17 -12.65
CA MET A 262 -4.91 9.12 -11.63
C MET A 262 -4.74 10.57 -12.10
N VAL A 263 -3.57 10.89 -12.65
CA VAL A 263 -3.24 12.22 -13.19
C VAL A 263 -4.24 12.63 -14.28
N LEU A 264 -4.54 11.75 -15.23
CA LEU A 264 -5.47 12.03 -16.31
C LEU A 264 -6.92 12.17 -15.80
N LEU A 265 -7.33 11.33 -14.86
CA LEU A 265 -8.66 11.41 -14.24
C LEU A 265 -8.86 12.76 -13.55
N LEU A 266 -7.90 13.15 -12.70
CA LEU A 266 -7.94 14.42 -11.98
C LEU A 266 -7.84 15.60 -12.95
N ASN A 267 -6.99 15.54 -13.98
CA ASN A 267 -6.90 16.61 -14.98
C ASN A 267 -8.25 16.83 -15.68
N ARG A 268 -8.97 15.76 -16.03
CA ARG A 268 -10.34 15.83 -16.59
C ARG A 268 -11.35 16.47 -15.62
N TRP A 269 -11.10 16.40 -14.32
CA TRP A 269 -12.04 16.89 -13.29
C TRP A 269 -11.77 18.33 -12.86
N TYR A 270 -10.50 18.71 -12.74
CA TYR A 270 -10.06 19.99 -12.20
C TYR A 270 -9.56 20.96 -13.29
N GLY A 271 -9.16 20.41 -14.44
CA GLY A 271 -8.42 21.14 -15.47
C GLY A 271 -6.95 21.35 -15.11
N LEU A 272 -6.15 21.67 -16.13
CA LEU A 272 -4.70 21.70 -16.03
C LEU A 272 -4.16 22.69 -14.99
N ARG A 273 -4.70 23.92 -14.94
CA ARG A 273 -4.21 24.96 -14.01
C ARG A 273 -4.32 24.55 -12.54
N ARG A 274 -5.46 23.96 -12.15
CA ARG A 274 -5.70 23.50 -10.77
C ARG A 274 -4.91 22.23 -10.46
N MET A 275 -4.78 21.35 -11.45
CA MET A 275 -3.93 20.17 -11.33
C MET A 275 -2.47 20.57 -11.08
N MET A 276 -1.96 21.59 -11.79
CA MET A 276 -0.60 22.11 -11.56
C MET A 276 -0.44 22.68 -10.14
N ALA A 277 -1.43 23.40 -9.61
CA ALA A 277 -1.39 23.88 -8.23
C ALA A 277 -1.35 22.72 -7.21
N LEU A 278 -2.13 21.66 -7.43
CA LEU A 278 -2.08 20.45 -6.60
C LEU A 278 -0.74 19.73 -6.74
N ALA A 279 -0.21 19.59 -7.96
CA ALA A 279 1.09 18.97 -8.20
C ALA A 279 2.19 19.72 -7.44
N VAL A 280 2.27 21.05 -7.58
CA VAL A 280 3.24 21.87 -6.83
C VAL A 280 3.11 21.65 -5.33
N ALA A 281 1.89 21.59 -4.79
CA ALA A 281 1.68 21.32 -3.38
C ALA A 281 2.16 19.92 -2.95
N ILE A 282 1.88 18.88 -3.76
CA ILE A 282 2.40 17.51 -3.50
C ILE A 282 3.93 17.52 -3.49
N PHE A 283 4.55 18.08 -4.52
CA PHE A 283 6.01 18.14 -4.64
C PHE A 283 6.65 18.87 -3.44
N LEU A 284 6.12 20.03 -3.05
CA LEU A 284 6.64 20.78 -1.91
C LEU A 284 6.55 20.00 -0.60
N VAL A 285 5.41 19.38 -0.30
CA VAL A 285 5.21 18.61 0.94
C VAL A 285 6.08 17.35 0.95
N VAL A 286 6.08 16.60 -0.15
CA VAL A 286 6.83 15.34 -0.23
C VAL A 286 8.33 15.62 -0.14
N TYR A 287 8.83 16.68 -0.78
CA TYR A 287 10.26 17.01 -0.71
C TYR A 287 10.65 17.59 0.63
N ALA A 288 9.80 18.43 1.24
CA ALA A 288 10.03 18.87 2.61
C ALA A 288 10.15 17.65 3.55
N ALA A 289 9.23 16.69 3.45
CA ALA A 289 9.29 15.45 4.23
C ALA A 289 10.54 14.60 3.91
N ALA A 290 10.90 14.48 2.63
CA ALA A 290 12.06 13.72 2.17
C ALA A 290 13.38 14.32 2.68
N TYR A 291 13.62 15.62 2.53
CA TYR A 291 14.84 16.24 3.05
C TYR A 291 14.85 16.40 4.56
N THR A 292 13.68 16.38 5.21
CA THR A 292 13.62 16.34 6.68
C THR A 292 13.94 14.94 7.20
N SER A 293 13.63 13.88 6.43
CA SER A 293 13.93 12.51 6.83
C SER A 293 15.43 12.20 6.85
N SER A 294 16.25 12.86 6.02
CA SER A 294 17.71 12.70 6.07
C SER A 294 18.35 13.24 7.34
N VAL A 295 17.68 14.16 8.06
CA VAL A 295 18.14 14.65 9.36
C VAL A 295 17.65 13.75 10.50
N LEU A 296 16.42 13.26 10.39
CA LEU A 296 15.76 12.45 11.43
C LEU A 296 16.23 11.00 11.47
N ILE A 297 16.54 10.41 10.31
CA ILE A 297 16.87 9.00 10.17
C ILE A 297 18.30 8.91 9.61
N HIS A 298 19.24 8.55 10.48
CA HIS A 298 20.63 8.34 10.07
C HIS A 298 20.74 7.01 9.32
N THR A 299 21.25 7.07 8.09
CA THR A 299 21.48 5.92 7.21
C THR A 299 22.66 5.07 7.75
N PRO A 300 22.46 3.78 8.06
CA PRO A 300 23.56 2.90 8.46
C PRO A 300 24.35 2.39 7.25
N ASN A 301 25.69 2.37 7.35
CA ASN A 301 26.60 1.90 6.29
C ASN A 301 26.47 0.40 5.99
N GLY A 302 25.57 0.04 5.08
CA GLY A 302 25.43 -1.27 4.44
C GLY A 302 26.34 -1.45 3.22
N SER A 303 26.63 -2.72 2.87
CA SER A 303 27.36 -3.10 1.66
C SER A 303 26.44 -3.16 0.43
N VAL A 304 26.99 -2.82 -0.74
CA VAL A 304 26.27 -2.29 -1.92
C VAL A 304 25.61 -3.36 -2.83
N ASP A 305 25.44 -4.61 -2.40
CA ASP A 305 25.22 -5.71 -3.37
C ASP A 305 23.78 -6.24 -3.54
N GLU A 306 22.74 -5.69 -2.90
CA GLU A 306 21.34 -6.13 -3.12
C GLU A 306 20.45 -5.01 -3.69
N THR A 307 20.64 -4.63 -4.97
CA THR A 307 19.84 -3.58 -5.64
C THR A 307 18.57 -4.11 -6.33
N ASP A 308 18.32 -5.42 -6.29
CA ASP A 308 17.27 -6.11 -7.06
C ASP A 308 15.84 -5.63 -6.73
N ALA A 309 15.63 -5.03 -5.54
CA ALA A 309 14.32 -4.53 -5.12
C ALA A 309 13.74 -3.45 -6.06
N LEU A 310 14.60 -2.67 -6.73
CA LEU A 310 14.21 -1.59 -7.64
C LEU A 310 14.18 -2.03 -9.10
N ASP A 311 14.59 -3.25 -9.42
CA ASP A 311 14.74 -3.71 -10.81
C ASP A 311 13.45 -3.66 -11.59
N GLY A 312 12.31 -3.95 -10.96
CA GLY A 312 11.04 -3.89 -11.68
C GLY A 312 10.51 -2.47 -11.94
N LEU A 313 11.27 -1.41 -11.64
CA LEU A 313 11.03 -0.04 -12.13
C LEU A 313 11.90 0.27 -13.37
N THR A 314 12.74 -0.68 -13.77
CA THR A 314 13.73 -0.56 -14.84
C THR A 314 13.61 -1.71 -15.81
N ARG A 315 14.32 -1.58 -16.93
CA ARG A 315 14.55 -2.67 -17.85
C ARG A 315 15.43 -3.75 -17.19
N PRO A 316 15.03 -5.02 -17.20
CA PRO A 316 15.86 -6.13 -16.75
C PRO A 316 17.06 -6.38 -17.69
N THR A 317 18.17 -6.85 -17.12
CA THR A 317 19.49 -6.89 -17.78
C THR A 317 19.63 -8.00 -18.84
N LYS A 318 18.84 -9.08 -18.74
CA LYS A 318 18.94 -10.27 -19.62
C LYS A 318 17.56 -10.84 -19.93
N LEU A 319 16.76 -10.13 -20.72
CA LEU A 319 15.45 -10.64 -21.14
C LEU A 319 15.34 -10.63 -22.67
N THR A 320 15.32 -11.84 -23.23
CA THR A 320 15.10 -12.12 -24.67
C THR A 320 13.71 -12.73 -24.87
N PHE A 321 13.25 -12.77 -26.12
CA PHE A 321 11.96 -13.41 -26.48
C PHE A 321 11.88 -14.86 -26.01
N ALA A 322 13.00 -15.58 -26.02
CA ALA A 322 13.07 -16.97 -25.54
C ALA A 322 12.74 -17.11 -24.04
N GLN A 323 13.02 -16.08 -23.25
CA GLN A 323 12.81 -16.07 -21.80
C GLN A 323 11.49 -15.42 -21.39
N LEU A 324 10.74 -14.84 -22.33
CA LEU A 324 9.45 -14.18 -22.07
C LEU A 324 8.46 -15.11 -21.36
N GLY A 325 8.32 -16.35 -21.84
CA GLY A 325 7.44 -17.35 -21.24
C GLY A 325 7.81 -17.66 -19.79
N GLY A 326 9.11 -17.81 -19.52
CA GLY A 326 9.63 -18.03 -18.17
C GLY A 326 9.36 -16.84 -17.25
N ALA A 327 9.66 -15.61 -17.68
CA ALA A 327 9.47 -14.40 -16.88
C ALA A 327 7.99 -14.09 -16.59
N ILE A 328 7.08 -14.37 -17.53
CA ILE A 328 5.64 -14.27 -17.29
C ILE A 328 5.20 -15.37 -16.32
N THR A 329 5.68 -16.60 -16.49
CA THR A 329 5.33 -17.71 -15.59
C THR A 329 5.79 -17.44 -14.17
N GLU A 330 7.00 -16.91 -13.98
CA GLU A 330 7.55 -16.46 -12.70
C GLU A 330 6.70 -15.33 -12.09
N SER A 331 6.25 -14.38 -12.93
CA SER A 331 5.32 -13.33 -12.50
C SER A 331 3.94 -13.85 -12.10
N ILE A 332 3.55 -15.04 -12.56
CA ILE A 332 2.28 -15.72 -12.20
C ILE A 332 2.47 -16.64 -10.99
N THR A 333 3.67 -17.19 -10.76
CA THR A 333 3.97 -18.14 -9.68
C THR A 333 4.15 -17.48 -8.31
N PHE A 334 3.82 -16.19 -8.16
CA PHE A 334 3.63 -15.62 -6.83
C PHE A 334 2.59 -16.45 -6.07
N ASN A 335 3.04 -17.20 -5.06
CA ASN A 335 2.24 -18.05 -4.17
C ASN A 335 1.30 -17.24 -3.25
N ASP A 336 0.95 -16.01 -3.61
CA ASP A 336 0.03 -15.18 -2.82
C ASP A 336 -1.42 -15.55 -3.19
N PRO A 337 -2.18 -16.21 -2.28
CA PRO A 337 -3.56 -16.59 -2.54
C PRO A 337 -4.46 -15.39 -2.84
N LEU A 338 -4.10 -14.20 -2.38
CA LEU A 338 -4.85 -12.97 -2.64
C LEU A 338 -4.73 -12.53 -4.10
N ILE A 339 -3.53 -12.61 -4.68
CA ILE A 339 -3.28 -12.31 -6.10
C ILE A 339 -4.01 -13.30 -6.99
N LEU A 340 -3.96 -14.60 -6.66
CA LEU A 340 -4.67 -15.64 -7.40
C LEU A 340 -6.18 -15.40 -7.39
N LEU A 341 -6.77 -15.18 -6.21
CA LEU A 341 -8.20 -14.92 -6.06
C LEU A 341 -8.62 -13.65 -6.82
N GLY A 342 -7.84 -12.57 -6.68
CA GLY A 342 -8.06 -11.31 -7.38
C GLY A 342 -8.04 -11.47 -8.91
N THR A 343 -7.03 -12.15 -9.42
CA THR A 343 -6.84 -12.40 -10.86
C THR A 343 -7.97 -13.26 -11.43
N VAL A 344 -8.26 -14.41 -10.82
CA VAL A 344 -9.32 -15.32 -11.28
C VAL A 344 -10.69 -14.62 -11.24
N SER A 345 -10.97 -13.87 -10.17
CA SER A 345 -12.24 -13.14 -10.04
C SER A 345 -12.39 -12.07 -11.11
N LEU A 346 -11.34 -11.31 -11.42
CA LEU A 346 -11.37 -10.31 -12.51
C LEU A 346 -11.48 -10.96 -13.89
N LEU A 347 -10.81 -12.09 -14.10
CA LEU A 347 -10.90 -12.86 -15.35
C LEU A 347 -12.31 -13.37 -15.62
N LEU A 348 -13.06 -13.73 -14.57
CA LEU A 348 -14.48 -14.10 -14.68
C LEU A 348 -15.40 -12.88 -14.80
N LEU A 349 -15.14 -11.83 -14.01
CA LEU A 349 -16.01 -10.65 -13.93
C LEU A 349 -15.97 -9.79 -15.20
N THR A 350 -14.82 -9.71 -15.88
CA THR A 350 -14.66 -8.89 -17.09
C THR A 350 -15.53 -9.37 -18.25
N PRO A 351 -15.46 -10.64 -18.71
CA PRO A 351 -16.33 -11.16 -19.75
C PRO A 351 -17.81 -11.16 -19.33
N ALA A 352 -18.11 -11.47 -18.06
CA ALA A 352 -19.47 -11.34 -17.53
C ALA A 352 -19.96 -9.88 -17.62
N GLY A 353 -19.12 -8.90 -17.33
CA GLY A 353 -19.41 -7.48 -17.45
C GLY A 353 -19.66 -7.04 -18.90
N VAL A 354 -18.87 -7.56 -19.85
CA VAL A 354 -19.08 -7.33 -21.29
C VAL A 354 -20.44 -7.89 -21.70
N PHE A 355 -20.74 -9.13 -21.31
CA PHE A 355 -22.03 -9.77 -21.57
C PHE A 355 -23.21 -8.96 -20.99
N ILE A 356 -23.13 -8.56 -19.72
CA ILE A 356 -24.14 -7.72 -19.04
C ILE A 356 -24.41 -6.43 -19.83
N ARG A 357 -23.37 -5.82 -20.40
CA ARG A 357 -23.48 -4.59 -21.18
C ARG A 357 -24.10 -4.84 -22.56
N MET A 358 -23.67 -5.89 -23.26
CA MET A 358 -24.20 -6.27 -24.57
C MET A 358 -25.67 -6.68 -24.49
N ALA A 359 -26.01 -7.50 -23.50
CA ALA A 359 -27.37 -7.96 -23.24
C ALA A 359 -28.26 -6.89 -22.57
N LYS A 360 -27.73 -5.67 -22.32
CA LYS A 360 -28.44 -4.54 -21.68
C LYS A 360 -29.17 -4.93 -20.39
N VAL A 361 -28.58 -5.85 -19.61
CA VAL A 361 -29.20 -6.39 -18.40
C VAL A 361 -29.43 -5.27 -17.39
N GLY A 362 -30.70 -4.96 -17.10
CA GLY A 362 -31.12 -3.92 -16.17
C GLY A 362 -30.99 -4.32 -14.69
N TYR A 363 -30.98 -3.32 -13.81
CA TYR A 363 -31.16 -3.57 -12.38
C TYR A 363 -32.54 -4.18 -12.14
N ARG A 364 -32.66 -5.12 -11.19
CA ARG A 364 -33.99 -5.51 -10.70
C ARG A 364 -34.44 -4.49 -9.68
N ASP A 365 -35.74 -4.27 -9.65
CA ASP A 365 -36.43 -3.63 -8.55
C ASP A 365 -37.59 -4.56 -8.16
N ASP A 366 -37.35 -5.45 -7.20
CA ASP A 366 -38.38 -6.36 -6.71
C ASP A 366 -39.04 -5.74 -5.48
N ASP A 367 -40.37 -5.72 -5.44
CA ASP A 367 -41.13 -5.33 -4.26
C ASP A 367 -40.85 -6.32 -3.10
N PRO A 368 -40.26 -5.86 -1.98
CA PRO A 368 -39.95 -6.73 -0.84
C PRO A 368 -41.19 -7.42 -0.27
N GLU A 369 -42.34 -6.76 -0.25
CA GLU A 369 -43.55 -7.33 0.34
C GLU A 369 -44.10 -8.48 -0.50
N ALA A 370 -44.04 -8.35 -1.82
CA ALA A 370 -44.44 -9.40 -2.76
C ALA A 370 -43.52 -10.64 -2.65
N VAL A 371 -42.21 -10.44 -2.50
CA VAL A 371 -41.24 -11.55 -2.37
C VAL A 371 -41.29 -12.22 -1.00
N ILE A 372 -41.58 -11.47 0.08
CA ILE A 372 -41.82 -12.04 1.42
C ILE A 372 -43.09 -12.89 1.42
N ARG A 373 -44.19 -12.40 0.80
CA ARG A 373 -45.44 -13.15 0.65
C ARG A 373 -45.28 -14.43 -0.19
N ALA A 374 -44.38 -14.41 -1.18
CA ALA A 374 -44.10 -15.57 -2.03
C ALA A 374 -43.27 -16.67 -1.34
N GLY A 375 -42.79 -16.44 -0.10
CA GLY A 375 -42.29 -17.46 0.81
C GLY A 375 -41.29 -18.47 0.22
N ALA A 376 -40.00 -18.13 0.13
CA ALA A 376 -38.96 -19.13 -0.11
C ALA A 376 -37.57 -18.68 0.37
N GLY A 377 -37.02 -19.36 1.38
CA GLY A 377 -35.58 -19.38 1.71
C GLY A 377 -34.98 -18.16 2.46
N ARG A 378 -33.78 -18.34 3.04
CA ARG A 378 -33.06 -17.27 3.78
C ARG A 378 -32.73 -16.03 2.91
N MET A 379 -32.68 -16.17 1.58
CA MET A 379 -32.33 -15.11 0.62
C MET A 379 -33.46 -14.14 0.25
N SER A 380 -34.72 -14.46 0.60
CA SER A 380 -35.89 -13.58 0.37
C SER A 380 -36.14 -12.56 1.49
N LYS A 381 -35.42 -12.65 2.61
CA LYS A 381 -35.55 -11.69 3.70
C LYS A 381 -35.03 -10.31 3.29
N ALA A 382 -35.84 -9.28 3.51
CA ALA A 382 -35.43 -7.89 3.37
C ALA A 382 -34.41 -7.55 4.46
N VAL A 383 -33.15 -7.35 4.09
CA VAL A 383 -32.12 -6.89 5.02
C VAL A 383 -32.08 -5.36 4.99
N PRO A 384 -32.31 -4.67 6.12
CA PRO A 384 -32.19 -3.22 6.20
C PRO A 384 -30.84 -2.75 5.64
N ALA A 385 -30.83 -1.63 4.92
CA ALA A 385 -29.60 -1.07 4.36
C ALA A 385 -28.58 -0.64 5.44
N SER A 386 -28.99 -0.51 6.70
CA SER A 386 -28.11 -0.30 7.87
C SER A 386 -27.38 -1.59 8.28
N GLN A 387 -28.07 -2.74 8.31
CA GLN A 387 -27.47 -4.04 8.63
C GLN A 387 -26.46 -4.48 7.58
N LEU A 388 -26.71 -4.19 6.30
CA LEU A 388 -25.75 -4.44 5.22
C LEU A 388 -24.53 -3.51 5.26
N GLY A 389 -24.73 -2.24 5.64
CA GLY A 389 -23.62 -1.33 5.91
C GLY A 389 -22.76 -1.83 7.07
N ALA A 390 -23.40 -2.30 8.16
CA ALA A 390 -22.72 -2.92 9.28
C ALA A 390 -21.97 -4.20 8.86
N MET A 391 -22.59 -5.08 8.06
CA MET A 391 -21.92 -6.28 7.52
C MET A 391 -20.74 -5.95 6.62
N ALA A 392 -20.82 -4.92 5.78
CA ALA A 392 -19.70 -4.50 4.93
C ALA A 392 -18.54 -3.95 5.78
N VAL A 393 -18.83 -3.12 6.78
CA VAL A 393 -17.82 -2.60 7.73
C VAL A 393 -17.21 -3.73 8.56
N CYS A 394 -18.04 -4.63 9.10
CA CYS A 394 -17.58 -5.80 9.85
C CYS A 394 -16.77 -6.75 8.97
N GLY A 395 -17.19 -6.98 7.72
CA GLY A 395 -16.44 -7.80 6.77
C GLY A 395 -15.10 -7.20 6.41
N MET A 396 -15.03 -5.87 6.22
CA MET A 396 -13.76 -5.16 6.01
C MET A 396 -12.86 -5.25 7.25
N ALA A 397 -13.43 -5.10 8.45
CA ALA A 397 -12.69 -5.25 9.71
C ALA A 397 -12.18 -6.69 9.91
N VAL A 398 -12.98 -7.71 9.60
CA VAL A 398 -12.59 -9.11 9.65
C VAL A 398 -11.47 -9.38 8.63
N PHE A 399 -11.59 -8.88 7.40
CA PHE A 399 -10.52 -8.96 6.40
C PHE A 399 -9.23 -8.30 6.89
N PHE A 400 -9.34 -7.11 7.50
CA PHE A 400 -8.20 -6.41 8.12
C PHE A 400 -7.57 -7.28 9.20
N CYS A 401 -8.34 -7.81 10.15
CA CYS A 401 -7.83 -8.69 11.20
C CYS A 401 -7.15 -9.95 10.65
N PHE A 402 -7.78 -10.62 9.67
CA PHE A 402 -7.21 -11.80 9.03
C PHE A 402 -5.91 -11.49 8.28
N ALA A 403 -5.88 -10.40 7.51
CA ALA A 403 -4.65 -9.95 6.85
C ALA A 403 -3.57 -9.70 7.90
N THR A 404 -3.89 -8.98 8.97
CA THR A 404 -2.94 -8.66 10.05
C THR A 404 -2.31 -9.93 10.65
N TYR A 405 -3.11 -10.99 10.81
CA TYR A 405 -2.66 -12.29 11.32
C TYR A 405 -1.76 -13.07 10.36
N ILE A 406 -1.92 -12.87 9.04
CA ILE A 406 -1.11 -13.54 8.02
C ILE A 406 0.28 -12.89 7.87
N PHE A 407 0.35 -11.56 7.96
CA PHE A 407 1.58 -10.83 7.63
C PHE A 407 2.40 -10.36 8.84
N LEU A 408 1.80 -10.24 10.03
CA LEU A 408 2.54 -9.89 11.24
C LEU A 408 2.90 -11.18 11.98
N PRO A 409 4.19 -11.54 12.11
CA PRO A 409 4.59 -12.77 12.78
C PRO A 409 4.11 -12.75 14.24
N SER A 410 3.75 -13.92 14.75
CA SER A 410 3.35 -14.09 16.15
C SER A 410 4.51 -13.75 17.09
N PRO A 411 4.26 -13.38 18.36
CA PRO A 411 5.35 -13.01 19.27
C PRO A 411 6.35 -14.16 19.50
N SER A 412 5.91 -15.42 19.39
CA SER A 412 6.77 -16.60 19.46
C SER A 412 7.66 -16.75 18.21
N GLU A 413 7.14 -16.45 17.02
CA GLU A 413 7.95 -16.39 15.79
C GLU A 413 8.97 -15.25 15.85
N CYS A 414 8.58 -14.05 16.31
CA CYS A 414 9.53 -12.96 16.53
C CYS A 414 10.66 -13.36 17.48
N LEU A 415 10.35 -14.06 18.58
CA LEU A 415 11.36 -14.54 19.53
C LEU A 415 12.30 -15.57 18.90
N LYS A 416 11.77 -16.53 18.13
CA LYS A 416 12.60 -17.51 17.39
C LYS A 416 13.51 -16.84 16.35
N GLU A 417 12.98 -15.87 15.62
CA GLU A 417 13.74 -15.15 14.59
C GLU A 417 14.85 -14.30 15.24
N MET A 418 14.59 -13.68 16.38
CA MET A 418 15.62 -12.99 17.17
C MET A 418 16.72 -13.92 17.67
N GLN A 419 16.40 -15.15 18.09
CA GLN A 419 17.41 -16.14 18.48
C GLN A 419 18.32 -16.51 17.28
N ALA A 420 17.76 -16.64 16.08
CA ALA A 420 18.55 -16.87 14.87
C ALA A 420 19.49 -15.68 14.59
N ILE A 421 18.97 -14.46 14.66
CA ILE A 421 19.77 -13.23 14.46
C ILE A 421 20.86 -13.09 15.52
N GLU A 422 20.58 -13.44 16.79
CA GLU A 422 21.58 -13.45 17.87
C GLU A 422 22.77 -14.34 17.51
N MET A 423 22.51 -15.57 17.07
CA MET A 423 23.57 -16.52 16.71
C MET A 423 24.48 -15.96 15.62
N ASP A 424 23.89 -15.39 14.58
CA ASP A 424 24.63 -14.78 13.47
C ASP A 424 25.39 -13.52 13.92
N ALA A 425 24.79 -12.70 14.78
CA ALA A 425 25.43 -11.49 15.31
C ALA A 425 26.67 -11.84 16.14
N ASN A 426 26.60 -12.89 16.97
CA ASN A 426 27.74 -13.39 17.73
C ASN A 426 28.87 -13.86 16.81
N LEU A 427 28.54 -14.58 15.73
CA LEU A 427 29.52 -15.04 14.74
C LEU A 427 30.17 -13.86 14.02
N ALA A 428 29.42 -12.84 13.63
CA ALA A 428 29.94 -11.64 12.98
C ALA A 428 30.89 -10.85 13.89
N ILE A 429 30.51 -10.67 15.17
CA ILE A 429 31.33 -9.98 16.17
C ILE A 429 32.63 -10.74 16.45
N ARG A 430 32.55 -12.07 16.63
CA ARG A 430 33.73 -12.92 16.83
C ARG A 430 34.63 -12.96 15.59
N GLY A 431 34.04 -12.97 14.41
CA GLY A 431 34.71 -12.92 13.11
C GLY A 431 35.27 -11.55 12.75
N ARG A 432 35.14 -10.54 13.64
CA ARG A 432 35.58 -9.14 13.42
C ARG A 432 34.98 -8.48 12.17
N LYS A 433 33.81 -8.94 11.74
CA LYS A 433 33.05 -8.35 10.63
C LYS A 433 32.15 -7.23 11.16
N ALA A 434 32.73 -6.06 11.38
CA ALA A 434 32.04 -4.93 12.01
C ALA A 434 30.77 -4.51 11.24
N SER A 435 30.84 -4.43 9.91
CA SER A 435 29.69 -4.07 9.06
C SER A 435 28.52 -5.06 9.21
N LEU A 436 28.80 -6.35 9.07
CA LEU A 436 27.81 -7.42 9.21
C LEU A 436 27.23 -7.46 10.64
N ALA A 437 28.06 -7.24 11.66
CA ALA A 437 27.60 -7.18 13.05
C ALA A 437 26.63 -6.01 13.28
N ILE A 438 26.89 -4.83 12.69
CA ILE A 438 25.99 -3.68 12.78
C ILE A 438 24.65 -3.99 12.12
N GLU A 439 24.67 -4.62 10.94
CA GLU A 439 23.46 -5.01 10.22
C GLU A 439 22.58 -5.96 11.05
N LEU A 440 23.19 -7.01 11.61
CA LEU A 440 22.48 -8.00 12.41
C LEU A 440 21.93 -7.41 13.72
N ILE A 441 22.67 -6.51 14.37
CA ILE A 441 22.17 -5.79 15.57
C ILE A 441 20.99 -4.88 15.23
N ASN A 442 21.01 -4.21 14.08
CA ASN A 442 19.89 -3.39 13.61
C ASN A 442 18.66 -4.25 13.23
N ALA A 443 18.88 -5.39 12.57
CA ALA A 443 17.83 -6.35 12.26
C ALA A 443 17.19 -6.89 13.54
N TRP A 444 18.01 -7.17 14.56
CA TRP A 444 17.55 -7.58 15.87
C TRP A 444 16.73 -6.49 16.58
N ASP A 445 17.18 -5.23 16.58
CA ASP A 445 16.39 -4.13 17.17
C ASP A 445 15.05 -3.94 16.44
N SER A 446 15.04 -4.06 15.12
CA SER A 446 13.82 -4.01 14.31
C SER A 446 12.85 -5.14 14.68
N MET A 447 13.36 -6.36 14.90
CA MET A 447 12.52 -7.49 15.34
C MET A 447 11.99 -7.30 16.77
N ALA A 448 12.84 -6.83 17.68
CA ALA A 448 12.44 -6.51 19.05
C ALA A 448 11.40 -5.37 19.09
N ALA A 449 11.46 -4.41 18.17
CA ALA A 449 10.48 -3.34 18.06
C ALA A 449 9.08 -3.84 17.65
N LYS A 450 8.99 -4.96 16.93
CA LYS A 450 7.72 -5.57 16.51
C LYS A 450 7.03 -6.33 17.64
N LEU A 451 7.76 -6.82 18.64
CA LEU A 451 7.21 -7.67 19.71
C LEU A 451 5.97 -7.07 20.40
N PRO A 452 5.98 -5.80 20.86
CA PRO A 452 4.83 -5.21 21.53
C PRO A 452 3.62 -5.03 20.61
N ILE A 453 3.88 -4.76 19.31
CA ILE A 453 2.86 -4.54 18.29
C ILE A 453 2.23 -5.89 17.92
N SER A 454 3.05 -6.91 17.68
CA SER A 454 2.62 -8.28 17.45
C SER A 454 1.79 -8.79 18.63
N SER A 455 2.28 -8.64 19.86
CA SER A 455 1.55 -9.03 21.07
C SER A 455 0.16 -8.38 21.15
N ALA A 456 0.06 -7.08 20.84
CA ALA A 456 -1.22 -6.37 20.83
C ALA A 456 -2.17 -6.85 19.72
N VAL A 457 -1.64 -7.18 18.53
CA VAL A 457 -2.42 -7.74 17.41
C VAL A 457 -2.99 -9.12 17.75
N TYR A 458 -2.23 -9.95 18.46
CA TYR A 458 -2.66 -11.28 18.92
C TYR A 458 -3.47 -11.22 20.24
N LEU A 459 -4.02 -10.05 20.59
CA LEU A 459 -4.87 -9.81 21.76
C LEU A 459 -4.20 -10.06 23.13
N SER A 460 -2.88 -10.26 23.17
CA SER A 460 -2.07 -10.32 24.38
C SER A 460 -1.42 -8.96 24.62
N PHE A 461 -2.16 -7.99 25.16
CA PHE A 461 -1.59 -6.67 25.44
C PHE A 461 -0.38 -6.77 26.37
N PRO A 462 0.81 -6.26 26.00
CA PRO A 462 2.01 -6.51 26.75
C PRO A 462 1.96 -5.87 28.13
N THR A 463 2.27 -6.66 29.14
CA THR A 463 2.32 -6.25 30.54
C THR A 463 3.40 -5.19 30.77
N ARG A 464 3.41 -4.54 31.94
CA ARG A 464 4.46 -3.55 32.27
C ARG A 464 5.85 -4.20 32.29
N SER A 465 5.96 -5.43 32.80
CA SER A 465 7.22 -6.20 32.81
C SER A 465 7.69 -6.54 31.40
N GLN A 466 6.81 -7.02 30.53
CA GLN A 466 7.14 -7.32 29.12
C GLN A 466 7.62 -6.09 28.36
N ARG A 467 6.92 -4.95 28.51
CA ARG A 467 7.36 -3.69 27.90
C ARG A 467 8.71 -3.23 28.44
N GLN A 468 8.99 -3.47 29.71
CA GLN A 468 10.27 -3.13 30.32
C GLN A 468 11.39 -4.03 29.77
N ALA A 469 11.18 -5.35 29.74
CA ALA A 469 12.14 -6.31 29.18
C ALA A 469 12.47 -5.98 27.71
N THR A 470 11.46 -5.72 26.88
CA THR A 470 11.68 -5.30 25.48
C THR A 470 12.45 -3.97 25.39
N ARG A 471 12.16 -3.00 26.27
CA ARG A 471 12.89 -1.72 26.29
C ARG A 471 14.34 -1.90 26.69
N ASP A 472 14.60 -2.72 27.70
CA ASP A 472 15.94 -2.98 28.22
C ASP A 472 16.79 -3.70 27.16
N LEU A 473 16.22 -4.70 26.48
CA LEU A 473 16.84 -5.36 25.32
C LEU A 473 17.18 -4.34 24.22
N ARG A 474 16.23 -3.49 23.83
CA ARG A 474 16.43 -2.49 22.77
C ARG A 474 17.46 -1.43 23.14
N MET A 475 17.50 -0.99 24.40
CA MET A 475 18.56 -0.08 24.88
C MET A 475 19.94 -0.74 24.82
N ALA A 476 20.03 -2.01 25.18
CA ALA A 476 21.28 -2.76 25.07
C ALA A 476 21.73 -2.95 23.61
N LEU A 477 20.78 -3.25 22.70
CA LEU A 477 21.04 -3.32 21.25
C LEU A 477 21.52 -1.99 20.69
N HIS A 478 20.90 -0.89 21.09
CA HIS A 478 21.33 0.46 20.71
C HIS A 478 22.77 0.74 21.16
N ASN A 479 23.08 0.47 22.43
CA ASN A 479 24.44 0.64 22.98
C ASN A 479 25.45 -0.26 22.27
N MET A 480 25.09 -1.50 21.94
CA MET A 480 25.93 -2.41 21.16
C MET A 480 26.23 -1.82 19.77
N GLY A 481 25.21 -1.26 19.11
CA GLY A 481 25.37 -0.58 17.84
C GLY A 481 26.27 0.66 17.88
N VAL A 482 26.42 1.31 19.04
CA VAL A 482 27.39 2.40 19.24
C VAL A 482 28.82 1.85 19.29
N PHE A 483 29.08 0.83 20.13
CA PHE A 483 30.42 0.20 20.21
C PHE A 483 30.91 -0.33 18.86
N LEU A 484 30.03 -0.94 18.08
CA LEU A 484 30.38 -1.47 16.76
C LEU A 484 30.69 -0.36 15.75
N ARG A 485 30.01 0.80 15.84
CA ARG A 485 30.26 1.97 14.98
C ARG A 485 31.59 2.65 15.32
N ASP A 486 31.95 2.68 16.60
CA ASP A 486 33.24 3.19 17.06
C ASP A 486 34.40 2.24 16.76
N GLY A 487 34.12 1.07 16.15
CA GLY A 487 35.12 0.05 15.82
C GLY A 487 35.61 -0.75 17.03
N ASP A 488 35.01 -0.56 18.21
CA ASP A 488 35.39 -1.25 19.45
C ASP A 488 34.78 -2.66 19.54
N MET A 489 35.32 -3.55 18.70
CA MET A 489 34.92 -4.95 18.65
C MET A 489 35.23 -5.72 19.94
N VAL A 490 36.18 -5.22 20.75
CA VAL A 490 36.60 -5.87 22.00
C VAL A 490 35.54 -5.65 23.08
N SER A 491 35.09 -4.39 23.25
CA SER A 491 34.00 -4.07 24.16
C SER A 491 32.68 -4.68 23.70
N ALA A 492 32.40 -4.68 22.39
CA ALA A 492 31.21 -5.33 21.83
C ALA A 492 31.18 -6.83 22.16
N ARG A 493 32.30 -7.55 21.95
CA ARG A 493 32.41 -8.96 22.30
C ARG A 493 32.26 -9.22 23.80
N LYS A 494 32.82 -8.35 24.64
CA LYS A 494 32.73 -8.47 26.11
C LYS A 494 31.30 -8.28 26.62
N LYS A 495 30.53 -7.39 26.00
CA LYS A 495 29.14 -7.09 26.37
C LYS A 495 28.10 -7.98 25.69
N PHE A 496 28.48 -8.76 24.67
CA PHE A 496 27.54 -9.65 23.97
C PHE A 496 26.80 -10.65 24.89
N PRO A 497 27.44 -11.28 25.90
CA PRO A 497 26.73 -12.17 26.82
C PRO A 497 25.59 -11.49 27.59
N ASP A 498 25.73 -10.21 27.93
CA ASP A 498 24.67 -9.43 28.59
C ASP A 498 23.46 -9.25 27.65
N LEU A 499 23.72 -9.07 26.36
CA LEU A 499 22.71 -8.97 25.30
C LEU A 499 21.93 -10.28 25.14
N SER A 500 22.63 -11.41 25.10
CA SER A 500 22.02 -12.76 25.09
C SER A 500 21.14 -12.98 26.31
N ARG A 501 21.60 -12.58 27.50
CA ARG A 501 20.82 -12.70 28.74
C ARG A 501 19.51 -11.90 28.66
N LEU A 502 19.57 -10.66 28.16
CA LEU A 502 18.37 -9.81 27.99
C LEU A 502 17.37 -10.41 26.98
N LEU A 503 17.85 -11.14 25.96
CA LEU A 503 16.95 -11.87 25.07
C LEU A 503 16.22 -12.98 25.81
N THR A 504 16.94 -13.79 26.59
CA THR A 504 16.36 -14.87 27.38
C THR A 504 15.36 -14.33 28.42
N GLU A 505 15.70 -13.24 29.11
CA GLU A 505 14.79 -12.56 30.03
C GLU A 505 13.54 -12.04 29.33
N THR A 506 13.70 -11.50 28.11
CA THR A 506 12.57 -11.09 27.27
C THR A 506 11.72 -12.31 26.90
N GLU A 507 12.32 -13.38 26.41
CA GLU A 507 11.62 -14.62 26.05
C GLU A 507 10.82 -15.20 27.23
N ASP A 508 11.45 -15.31 28.40
CA ASP A 508 10.83 -15.81 29.62
C ASP A 508 9.66 -14.92 30.07
N SER A 509 9.76 -13.61 29.89
CA SER A 509 8.66 -12.68 30.17
C SER A 509 7.45 -12.88 29.24
N PHE A 510 7.66 -13.41 28.03
CA PHE A 510 6.60 -13.64 27.05
C PHE A 510 6.06 -15.08 27.08
N LYS A 511 6.82 -16.08 27.56
CA LYS A 511 6.43 -17.51 27.65
C LYS A 511 5.07 -17.79 28.32
N GLY A 512 4.64 -16.96 29.27
CA GLY A 512 3.37 -17.13 29.99
C GLY A 512 2.11 -16.54 29.34
N THR A 513 2.25 -15.87 28.19
CA THR A 513 1.16 -15.11 27.53
C THR A 513 1.06 -15.36 26.01
N LEU A 514 1.85 -16.30 25.50
CA LEU A 514 1.83 -16.68 24.10
C LEU A 514 0.60 -17.56 23.83
N PRO A 515 -0.23 -17.26 22.81
CA PRO A 515 -1.29 -18.15 22.35
C PRO A 515 -0.74 -19.43 21.70
#